data_AF-A0A328RQL1-F1
#
_entry.id   AF-A0A328RQL1-F1
#
_cell.length_a   1.000
_cell.length_b   1.000
_cell.length_c   1.000
_cell.angle_alpha   90.00
_cell.angle_beta   90.00
_cell.angle_gamma   90.00
#
_symmetry.space_group_name_H-M   'P 1'
#
loop_
_entity.id
_entity.type
_entity.pdbx_description
1 polymer ?
#
loop_
_entity_poly.entity_id
_entity_poly.type
_entity_poly.pdbx_seq_one_letter_code
_entity_poly.pdbx_strand_id
1 'polypeptide(L)'
;MSHDGTINHDQSEPKTFILGINIVFLIIILIITFIVFGMFFNSLKNIEQNKKQNIGPNKELTKLKNYENKELSTLKWLDKKKGKVQIPIDLAIKNVAKTYQK
;
A
#
# COMPACT_ATOMS: atom_id res chain seq x y z
N MET A 1 -58.15 37.08 50.42
CA MET A 1 -58.08 36.53 49.04
C MET A 1 -56.80 35.73 48.95
N SER A 2 -56.86 34.42 49.19
CA SER A 2 -55.70 33.54 49.09
C SER A 2 -55.49 33.17 47.62
N HIS A 3 -54.33 33.53 47.07
CA HIS A 3 -53.87 33.00 45.79
C HIS A 3 -53.27 31.62 46.06
N ASP A 4 -54.00 30.59 45.67
CA ASP A 4 -53.54 29.20 45.72
C ASP A 4 -52.44 29.06 44.67
N GLY A 5 -51.19 28.99 45.14
CA GLY A 5 -49.98 28.95 44.31
C GLY A 5 -49.68 27.53 43.82
N THR A 6 -50.58 26.92 43.05
CA THR A 6 -50.29 25.62 42.44
C THR A 6 -49.48 25.83 41.16
N ILE A 7 -48.16 25.64 41.26
CA ILE A 7 -47.27 25.56 40.10
C ILE A 7 -47.59 24.25 39.38
N ASN A 8 -48.35 24.35 38.29
CA ASN A 8 -48.58 23.24 37.37
C ASN A 8 -47.26 22.91 36.66
N HIS A 9 -46.47 22.02 37.26
CA HIS A 9 -45.32 21.43 36.59
C HIS A 9 -45.83 20.50 35.48
N ASP A 10 -45.33 20.73 34.27
CA ASP A 10 -45.57 19.87 33.12
C ASP A 10 -45.11 18.43 33.46
N GLN A 11 -46.09 17.52 33.56
CA GLN A 11 -45.88 16.10 33.83
C GLN A 11 -45.85 15.27 32.55
N SER A 12 -45.66 15.88 31.37
CA SER A 12 -45.42 15.12 30.16
C SER A 12 -44.14 14.30 30.32
N GLU A 13 -44.30 13.01 30.61
CA GLU A 13 -43.17 12.10 30.75
C GLU A 13 -42.33 12.18 29.47
N PRO A 14 -41.00 12.36 29.58
CA PRO A 14 -40.15 12.34 28.42
C PRO A 14 -40.37 10.99 27.74
N LYS A 15 -40.73 11.02 26.45
CA LYS A 15 -40.94 9.83 25.61
C LYS A 15 -39.62 9.08 25.48
N THR A 16 -39.28 8.34 26.53
CA THR A 16 -37.98 7.71 26.78
C THR A 16 -37.63 6.74 25.65
N PHE A 17 -38.66 6.12 25.05
CA PHE A 17 -38.53 5.29 23.87
C PHE A 17 -38.03 6.05 22.62
N ILE A 18 -38.56 7.25 22.36
CA ILE A 18 -38.13 8.10 21.23
C ILE A 18 -36.71 8.61 21.46
N LEU A 19 -36.37 8.91 22.71
CA LEU A 19 -35.02 9.32 23.09
C LEU A 19 -34.01 8.18 22.87
N GLY A 20 -34.38 6.95 23.25
CA GLY A 20 -33.58 5.74 23.00
C GLY A 20 -33.34 5.48 21.51
N ILE A 21 -34.39 5.59 20.68
CA ILE A 21 -34.26 5.44 19.22
C ILE A 21 -33.30 6.47 18.63
N ASN A 22 -33.39 7.73 19.06
CA ASN A 22 -32.48 8.78 18.59
C ASN A 22 -31.03 8.50 18.95
N ILE A 23 -30.76 8.00 20.17
CA ILE A 23 -29.41 7.62 20.59
C ILE A 23 -28.85 6.49 19.72
N VAL A 24 -29.65 5.45 19.46
CA VAL A 24 -29.25 4.33 18.60
C VAL A 24 -28.97 4.81 17.17
N PHE A 25 -29.82 5.67 16.63
CA PHE A 25 -29.63 6.25 15.30
C PHE A 25 -28.33 7.06 15.20
N LEU A 26 -28.01 7.85 16.24
CA LEU A 26 -26.78 8.64 16.31
C LEU A 26 -25.54 7.74 16.33
N ILE A 27 -25.59 6.63 17.08
CA ILE A 27 -24.52 5.61 17.10
C ILE A 27 -24.33 4.98 15.72
N ILE A 28 -25.43 4.65 15.02
CA ILE A 28 -25.37 4.06 13.67
C ILE A 28 -24.71 5.04 12.69
N ILE A 29 -25.11 6.31 12.71
CA ILE A 29 -24.49 7.35 11.87
C ILE A 29 -22.99 7.44 12.16
N LEU A 30 -22.59 7.44 13.44
CA LEU A 30 -21.19 7.48 13.82
C LEU A 30 -20.40 6.32 13.21
N ILE A 31 -20.93 5.09 13.31
CA ILE A 31 -20.30 3.88 12.75
C ILE A 31 -20.16 4.01 11.23
N ILE A 32 -21.21 4.44 10.53
CA ILE A 32 -21.19 4.64 9.08
C ILE A 32 -20.12 5.67 8.70
N THR A 33 -20.04 6.79 9.42
CA THR A 33 -19.00 7.81 9.19
C THR A 33 -17.60 7.21 9.30
N PHE A 34 -17.33 6.41 10.34
CA PHE A 34 -16.04 5.73 10.50
C PHE A 34 -15.72 4.77 9.35
N ILE A 35 -16.70 4.01 8.87
CA ILE A 35 -16.52 3.09 7.73
C ILE A 35 -16.17 3.86 6.47
N VAL A 36 -16.94 4.91 6.14
CA VAL A 36 -16.70 5.75 4.96
C VAL A 36 -15.31 6.40 5.02
N PHE A 37 -14.93 6.93 6.19
CA PHE A 37 -13.59 7.48 6.39
C PHE A 37 -12.50 6.43 6.19
N GLY A 38 -12.66 5.23 6.75
CA GLY A 38 -11.73 4.13 6.57
C GLY A 38 -11.56 3.72 5.11
N MET A 39 -12.66 3.62 4.36
CA MET A 39 -12.64 3.34 2.92
C MET A 39 -11.94 4.45 2.12
N PHE A 40 -12.23 5.71 2.45
CA PHE A 40 -11.61 6.86 1.80
C PHE A 40 -10.08 6.88 2.00
N PHE A 41 -9.61 6.68 3.23
CA PHE A 41 -8.18 6.59 3.54
C PHE A 41 -7.50 5.41 2.84
N ASN A 42 -8.13 4.24 2.80
CA ASN A 42 -7.60 3.09 2.07
C ASN A 42 -7.52 3.36 0.56
N SER A 43 -8.52 4.01 -0.02
CA SER A 43 -8.51 4.40 -1.44
C SER A 43 -7.35 5.36 -1.76
N LEU A 44 -7.14 6.38 -0.92
CA LEU A 44 -6.02 7.31 -1.08
C LEU A 44 -4.65 6.59 -1.02
N LYS A 45 -4.47 5.70 -0.04
CA LYS A 45 -3.24 4.89 0.08
C LYS A 45 -3.04 4.00 -1.14
N ASN A 46 -4.11 3.35 -1.62
CA ASN A 46 -4.06 2.46 -2.77
C ASN A 46 -3.70 3.22 -4.05
N ILE A 47 -4.16 4.47 -4.22
CA ILE A 47 -3.81 5.31 -5.36
C ILE A 47 -2.32 5.70 -5.33
N GLU A 48 -1.79 6.07 -4.17
CA GLU A 48 -0.36 6.42 -4.05
C GLU A 48 0.56 5.22 -4.26
N GLN A 49 0.21 4.07 -3.69
CA GLN A 49 0.97 2.83 -3.88
C GLN A 49 0.89 2.36 -5.33
N ASN A 50 -0.29 2.42 -5.96
CA ASN A 50 -0.41 2.12 -7.38
C ASN A 50 0.37 3.11 -8.24
N LYS A 51 0.44 4.39 -7.89
CA LYS A 51 1.31 5.35 -8.60
C LYS A 51 2.77 4.95 -8.47
N LYS A 52 3.24 4.57 -7.28
CA LYS A 52 4.64 4.16 -7.06
C LYS A 52 4.98 2.80 -7.72
N GLN A 53 4.01 1.90 -7.85
CA GLN A 53 4.18 0.61 -8.52
C GLN A 53 3.99 0.70 -10.04
N ASN A 54 3.11 1.58 -10.55
CA ASN A 54 2.87 1.80 -11.97
C ASN A 54 3.76 2.88 -12.60
N ILE A 55 4.58 3.60 -11.82
CA ILE A 55 5.81 4.15 -12.35
C ILE A 55 6.69 2.93 -12.64
N GLY A 56 6.45 2.32 -13.80
CA GLY A 56 7.23 1.21 -14.32
C GLY A 56 8.72 1.56 -14.26
N PRO A 57 9.60 0.54 -14.23
CA PRO A 57 11.02 0.74 -14.00
C PRO A 57 11.51 1.88 -14.88
N ASN A 58 12.14 2.89 -14.26
CA ASN A 58 12.58 4.11 -14.95
C ASN A 58 13.20 3.71 -16.29
N LYS A 59 12.65 4.23 -17.40
CA LYS A 59 13.04 3.82 -18.75
C LYS A 59 14.54 4.01 -18.97
N GLU A 60 15.16 5.00 -18.33
CA GLU A 60 16.60 5.23 -18.37
C GLU A 60 17.37 4.17 -17.58
N LEU A 61 16.95 3.84 -16.36
CA LEU A 61 17.56 2.77 -15.57
C LEU A 61 17.43 1.42 -16.26
N THR A 62 16.29 1.15 -16.92
CA THR A 62 16.07 -0.08 -17.69
C THR A 62 17.00 -0.13 -18.90
N LYS A 63 17.18 0.99 -19.62
CA LYS A 63 18.13 1.08 -20.72
C LYS A 63 19.58 0.87 -20.25
N LEU A 64 19.98 1.52 -19.16
CA LEU A 64 21.32 1.38 -18.59
C LEU A 64 21.57 -0.06 -18.15
N LYS A 65 20.63 -0.65 -17.40
CA LYS A 65 20.70 -2.04 -16.98
C LYS A 65 20.80 -2.99 -18.18
N ASN A 66 20.03 -2.77 -19.23
CA ASN A 66 20.11 -3.58 -20.45
C ASN A 66 21.45 -3.41 -21.19
N TYR A 67 22.01 -2.20 -21.20
CA TYR A 67 23.32 -1.93 -21.79
C TYR A 67 24.43 -2.64 -21.01
N GLU A 68 24.48 -2.48 -19.69
CA GLU A 68 25.43 -3.16 -18.81
C GLU A 68 25.29 -4.68 -18.92
N ASN A 69 24.06 -5.19 -18.94
CA ASN A 69 23.84 -6.62 -19.04
C ASN A 69 24.35 -7.18 -20.39
N LYS A 70 24.23 -6.43 -21.49
CA LYS A 70 24.84 -6.81 -22.79
C LYS A 70 26.37 -6.80 -22.74
N GLU A 71 26.97 -5.80 -22.10
CA GLU A 71 28.43 -5.72 -21.92
C GLU A 71 28.98 -6.83 -21.02
N LEU A 72 28.21 -7.30 -20.04
CA LEU A 72 28.61 -8.33 -19.09
C LEU A 72 28.32 -9.76 -19.59
N SER A 73 27.28 -9.95 -20.41
CA SER A 73 26.86 -11.25 -20.96
C SER A 73 27.59 -11.66 -22.24
N THR A 74 28.52 -10.84 -22.74
CA THR A 74 29.29 -11.14 -23.95
C THR A 74 30.67 -11.70 -23.63
N LEU A 75 31.10 -12.68 -24.42
CA LEU A 75 32.46 -13.20 -24.40
C LEU A 75 33.38 -12.19 -25.09
N LYS A 76 34.33 -11.62 -24.36
CA LYS A 76 35.32 -10.68 -24.92
C LYS A 76 36.71 -10.89 -24.35
N TRP A 77 37.72 -10.54 -25.13
CA TRP A 77 39.10 -10.50 -24.67
C TRP A 77 39.34 -9.21 -23.88
N LEU A 78 39.73 -9.34 -22.60
CA LEU A 78 40.12 -8.19 -21.78
C LEU A 78 41.58 -7.81 -22.04
N ASP A 79 42.46 -8.82 -22.14
CA ASP A 79 43.86 -8.62 -22.47
C ASP A 79 44.38 -9.85 -23.22
N LYS A 80 44.52 -9.73 -24.54
CA LYS A 80 44.97 -10.81 -25.42
C LYS A 80 46.43 -11.19 -25.17
N LYS A 81 47.28 -10.25 -24.72
CA LYS A 81 48.70 -10.52 -24.45
C LYS A 81 48.88 -11.31 -23.15
N LYS A 82 48.00 -11.09 -22.17
CA LYS A 82 48.01 -11.78 -20.87
C LYS A 82 47.04 -12.97 -20.79
N GLY A 83 46.38 -13.32 -21.90
CA GLY A 83 45.43 -14.43 -21.95
C GLY A 83 44.15 -14.22 -21.13
N LYS A 84 43.78 -12.98 -20.79
CA LYS A 84 42.61 -12.69 -19.96
C LYS A 84 41.35 -12.53 -20.81
N VAL A 85 40.34 -13.33 -20.51
CA VAL A 85 39.01 -13.31 -21.16
C VAL A 85 37.93 -12.98 -20.15
N GLN A 86 36.93 -12.23 -20.59
CA GLN A 86 35.67 -12.06 -19.90
C GLN A 86 34.72 -13.16 -20.34
N ILE A 87 34.21 -13.91 -19.37
CA ILE A 87 33.25 -15.00 -19.59
C ILE A 87 31.93 -14.58 -18.93
N PRO A 88 30.79 -14.76 -19.61
CA PRO A 88 29.47 -14.54 -19.03
C PRO A 88 29.27 -15.39 -17.77
N ILE A 89 28.68 -14.78 -16.74
CA ILE A 89 28.50 -15.41 -15.42
C ILE A 89 27.76 -16.75 -15.51
N ASP A 90 26.73 -16.84 -16.35
CA ASP A 90 25.94 -18.08 -16.50
C ASP A 90 26.79 -19.24 -17.02
N LEU A 91 27.68 -18.96 -17.98
CA LEU A 91 28.62 -19.95 -18.51
C LEU A 91 29.67 -20.34 -17.48
N ALA A 92 30.15 -19.37 -16.69
CA ALA A 92 31.09 -19.63 -15.61
C ALA A 92 30.49 -20.55 -14.55
N ILE A 93 29.27 -20.25 -14.08
CA ILE A 93 28.55 -21.06 -13.08
C ILE A 93 28.37 -22.50 -13.58
N LYS A 94 27.91 -22.67 -14.84
CA LYS A 94 27.69 -24.00 -15.43
C LYS A 94 28.97 -24.84 -15.49
N ASN A 95 30.09 -24.23 -15.86
CA ASN A 95 31.37 -24.93 -15.96
C ASN A 95 31.95 -25.28 -14.59
N VAL A 96 31.80 -24.38 -13.62
CA VAL A 96 32.24 -24.62 -12.24
C VAL A 96 31.42 -25.75 -11.61
N ALA A 97 30.09 -25.73 -11.73
CA ALA A 97 29.21 -26.78 -11.21
C ALA A 97 29.55 -28.16 -11.79
N LYS A 98 29.85 -28.24 -13.10
CA LYS A 98 30.29 -29.48 -13.76
C LYS A 98 31.61 -30.02 -13.20
N THR A 99 32.51 -29.14 -12.78
CA THR A 99 33.82 -29.52 -12.24
C THR A 99 33.69 -30.13 -10.84
N TYR A 100 32.75 -29.64 -10.02
CA TYR A 100 32.50 -30.15 -8.67
C TYR A 100 31.58 -31.38 -8.60
N GLN A 101 30.92 -31.75 -9.70
CA GLN A 101 30.13 -32.99 -9.80
C GLN A 101 30.96 -34.23 -10.19
N LYS A 102 32.27 -34.06 -10.39
CA LYS A 102 33.22 -35.11 -10.75
C LYS A 102 34.08 -35.48 -9.55
#